data_AF-A0A8C4NBN7-F1
#
_entry.id   AF-A0A8C4NBN7-F1
#
_cell.length_a   1.000
_cell.length_b   1.000
_cell.length_c   1.000
_cell.angle_alpha   90.00
_cell.angle_beta   90.00
_cell.angle_gamma   90.00
#
_symmetry.space_group_name_H-M   'P 1'
#
loop_
_entity.id
_entity.type
_entity.pdbx_description
1 polymer ?
#
loop_
_entity_poly.entity_id
_entity_poly.type
_entity_poly.pdbx_seq_one_letter_code
_entity_poly.pdbx_strand_id
1 'polypeptide(L)'
;MVGFFSPLKALQRIPILQLQVVFAECAREIRTYVTGSLQNAIRIPLAWQGSMPEHLALLLLRAGSINEAWEALQLCKTYNLVPSNAVLLEMLEVLRKGGRVDLLVPIATFVSTFGLSGIEEIGAAMHDGFDLSPNQKEQLQRLGMDLLMSDITSDSNSDSDSESDQD
;
A
#
# COMPACT_ATOMS: atom_id res chain seq x y z
N MET A 1 39.83 -21.66 20.01
CA MET A 1 39.00 -21.83 18.79
C MET A 1 37.65 -21.19 19.09
N VAL A 2 37.48 -19.91 18.76
CA VAL A 2 36.24 -19.17 19.06
C VAL A 2 35.23 -19.59 17.99
N GLY A 3 34.24 -20.39 18.37
CA GLY A 3 33.18 -20.79 17.46
C GLY A 3 32.45 -19.55 16.99
N PHE A 4 32.51 -19.27 15.68
CA PHE A 4 31.65 -18.26 15.05
C PHE A 4 30.20 -18.70 15.25
N PHE A 5 29.56 -18.17 16.29
CA PHE A 5 28.12 -18.25 16.44
C PHE A 5 27.53 -17.32 15.38
N SER A 6 27.32 -17.84 14.16
CA SER A 6 26.67 -17.07 13.10
C SER A 6 25.24 -16.79 13.55
N PRO A 7 24.84 -15.52 13.75
CA PRO A 7 23.46 -15.18 14.15
C PRO A 7 22.44 -15.77 13.15
N LEU A 8 22.83 -15.85 11.87
CA LEU A 8 22.02 -16.44 10.80
C LEU A 8 21.69 -17.93 11.03
N LYS A 9 22.59 -18.71 11.65
CA LYS A 9 22.32 -20.13 11.96
C LYS A 9 21.33 -20.29 13.12
N ALA A 10 21.25 -19.29 14.01
CA ALA A 10 20.26 -19.28 15.09
C ALA A 10 18.85 -19.02 14.54
N LEU A 11 18.71 -18.14 13.54
CA LEU A 11 17.43 -17.83 12.90
C LEU A 11 16.84 -19.02 12.13
N GLN A 12 17.69 -19.91 11.59
CA GLN A 12 17.26 -21.10 10.84
C GLN A 12 16.51 -22.13 11.70
N ARG A 13 16.60 -22.04 13.04
CA ARG A 13 15.91 -22.93 13.99
C ARG A 13 14.63 -22.34 14.56
N ILE A 14 14.31 -21.08 14.23
CA ILE A 14 13.14 -20.38 14.76
C ILE A 14 11.95 -20.70 13.84
N PRO A 15 10.79 -21.11 14.37
CA PRO A 15 9.56 -21.22 13.59
C PRO A 15 9.25 -19.90 12.86
N ILE A 16 8.79 -19.98 11.61
CA ILE A 16 8.57 -18.81 10.74
C ILE A 16 7.77 -17.69 11.43
N LEU A 17 6.74 -18.05 12.20
CA LEU A 17 5.94 -17.08 12.95
C LEU A 17 6.74 -16.38 14.06
N GLN A 18 7.57 -17.11 14.80
CA GLN A 18 8.43 -16.51 15.82
C GLN A 18 9.50 -15.61 15.19
N LEU A 19 9.99 -15.96 14.01
CA LEU A 19 10.96 -15.14 13.28
C LEU A 19 10.35 -13.82 12.84
N GLN A 20 9.11 -13.83 12.34
CA GLN A 20 8.36 -12.62 11.99
C GLN A 20 8.16 -11.71 13.20
N VAL A 21 7.83 -12.27 14.37
CA VAL A 21 7.68 -11.50 15.62
C VAL A 21 8.99 -10.82 16.02
N VAL A 22 10.13 -11.53 15.98
CA VAL A 22 11.44 -10.95 16.33
C VAL A 22 11.83 -9.83 15.35
N PHE A 23 11.58 -10.00 14.05
CA PHE A 23 11.85 -8.95 13.08
C PHE A 23 10.91 -7.77 13.21
N ALA A 24 9.64 -7.99 13.56
CA ALA A 24 8.71 -6.90 13.84
C ALA A 24 9.12 -6.10 15.08
N GLU A 25 9.62 -6.75 16.13
CA GLU A 25 10.16 -6.05 17.30
C GLU A 25 11.36 -5.18 16.93
N CYS A 26 12.31 -5.73 16.17
CA CYS A 26 13.44 -4.97 15.65
C CYS A 26 12.99 -3.77 14.78
N ALA A 27 12.00 -3.98 13.91
CA ALA A 27 11.41 -2.91 13.10
C ALA A 27 10.77 -1.82 13.98
N ARG A 28 10.12 -2.20 15.08
CA ARG A 28 9.48 -1.30 16.04
C ARG A 28 10.51 -0.43 16.78
N GLU A 29 11.64 -1.01 17.18
CA GLU A 29 12.77 -0.28 17.76
C GLU A 29 13.37 0.74 16.78
N ILE A 30 13.66 0.32 15.54
CA ILE A 30 14.18 1.21 14.49
C ILE A 30 13.19 2.35 14.22
N ARG A 31 11.89 2.04 14.10
CA ARG A 31 10.85 3.04 13.89
C ARG A 31 10.83 4.08 15.00
N THR A 32 10.94 3.64 16.27
CA THR A 32 10.95 4.53 17.44
C THR A 32 12.16 5.46 17.43
N TYR A 33 13.33 4.93 17.07
CA TYR A 33 14.54 5.75 16.90
C TYR A 33 14.37 6.80 15.80
N VAL A 34 13.79 6.42 14.66
CA VAL A 34 13.56 7.29 13.50
C VAL A 34 12.55 8.40 13.83
N THR A 35 11.40 8.05 14.41
CA THR A 35 10.37 9.04 14.77
C THR A 35 10.84 9.97 15.87
N GLY A 36 11.56 9.46 16.88
CA GLY A 36 12.18 10.27 17.91
C GLY A 36 13.26 11.21 17.36
N SER A 37 14.04 10.76 16.38
CA SER A 37 15.04 11.62 15.72
C SER A 37 14.37 12.75 14.93
N LEU A 38 13.26 12.46 14.22
CA LEU A 38 12.48 13.45 13.49
C LEU A 38 11.90 14.52 14.43
N GLN A 39 11.34 14.12 15.58
CA GLN A 39 10.80 15.03 16.59
C GLN A 39 11.87 15.96 17.17
N ASN A 40 13.08 15.44 17.36
CA ASN A 40 14.21 16.22 17.89
C ASN A 40 15.00 16.98 16.80
N ALA A 41 14.49 17.01 15.56
CA ALA A 41 15.17 17.59 14.39
C ALA A 41 16.60 17.05 14.16
N ILE A 42 16.86 15.82 14.62
CA ILE A 42 18.14 15.12 14.41
C ILE A 42 18.12 14.58 13.00
N ARG A 43 19.14 14.94 12.21
CA ARG A 43 19.31 14.41 10.85
C ARG A 43 19.55 12.91 10.90
N ILE A 44 18.65 12.16 10.27
CA ILE A 44 18.82 10.73 10.03
C ILE A 44 19.67 10.57 8.76
N PRO A 45 20.60 9.60 8.72
CA PRO A 45 21.39 9.33 7.52
C PRO A 45 20.50 9.11 6.29
N LEU A 46 20.85 9.73 5.15
CA LEU A 46 20.14 9.55 3.87
C LEU A 46 19.99 8.07 3.48
N ALA A 47 20.99 7.23 3.82
CA ALA A 47 20.94 5.79 3.58
C ALA A 47 19.76 5.08 4.27
N TRP A 48 19.26 5.66 5.37
CA TRP A 48 18.11 5.16 6.13
C TRP A 48 16.79 5.80 5.67
N GLN A 49 16.85 6.82 4.82
CA GLN A 49 15.68 7.48 4.23
C GLN A 49 15.29 6.86 2.88
N GLY A 50 15.96 5.79 2.41
CA GLY A 50 15.58 5.07 1.20
C GLY A 50 14.36 4.17 1.45
N SER A 51 14.41 2.91 1.02
CA SER A 51 13.32 1.93 1.18
C SER A 51 13.02 1.49 2.62
N MET A 52 13.63 2.12 3.63
CA MET A 52 13.42 1.76 5.03
C MET A 52 11.95 1.84 5.47
N PRO A 53 11.17 2.90 5.19
CA PRO A 53 9.76 2.95 5.61
C PRO A 53 8.94 1.78 5.08
N GLU A 54 9.18 1.40 3.82
CA GLU A 54 8.54 0.26 3.17
C GLU A 54 8.93 -1.06 3.84
N HIS A 55 10.22 -1.27 4.11
CA HIS A 55 10.67 -2.49 4.80
C HIS A 55 10.12 -2.59 6.23
N LEU A 56 10.06 -1.48 6.97
CA LEU A 56 9.44 -1.46 8.29
C LEU A 56 7.95 -1.83 8.21
N ALA A 57 7.23 -1.24 7.24
CA ALA A 57 5.83 -1.54 7.02
C ALA A 57 5.62 -3.04 6.72
N LEU A 58 6.41 -3.64 5.81
CA LEU A 58 6.32 -5.06 5.47
C LEU A 58 6.58 -5.98 6.66
N LEU A 59 7.62 -5.70 7.46
CA LEU A 59 7.95 -6.52 8.64
C LEU A 59 6.82 -6.48 9.68
N LEU A 60 6.27 -5.30 9.95
CA LEU A 60 5.16 -5.11 10.88
C LEU A 60 3.87 -5.77 10.35
N LEU A 61 3.61 -5.62 9.04
CA LEU A 61 2.42 -6.18 8.39
C LEU A 61 2.41 -7.71 8.45
N ARG A 62 3.55 -8.35 8.16
CA ARG A 62 3.70 -9.81 8.22
C ARG A 62 3.58 -10.38 9.63
N ALA A 63 3.84 -9.57 10.65
CA ALA A 63 3.58 -9.93 12.04
C ALA A 63 2.14 -9.63 12.50
N GLY A 64 1.28 -9.10 11.62
CA GLY A 64 -0.12 -8.77 11.91
C GLY A 64 -0.33 -7.39 12.56
N SER A 65 0.73 -6.58 12.71
CA SER A 65 0.67 -5.23 13.27
C SER A 65 0.22 -4.20 12.21
N ILE A 66 -1.01 -4.32 11.72
CA ILE A 66 -1.55 -3.52 10.61
C ILE A 66 -1.46 -2.01 10.85
N ASN A 67 -1.87 -1.53 12.03
CA ASN A 67 -1.86 -0.10 12.33
C ASN A 67 -0.43 0.46 12.37
N GLU A 68 0.50 -0.28 12.97
CA GLU A 68 1.91 0.14 13.03
C GLU A 68 2.58 0.12 11.65
N ALA A 69 2.23 -0.87 10.82
CA ALA A 69 2.66 -0.94 9.43
C ALA A 69 2.17 0.26 8.62
N TRP A 70 0.90 0.64 8.81
CA TRP A 70 0.32 1.82 8.19
C TRP A 70 1.03 3.12 8.60
N GLU A 71 1.29 3.28 9.90
CA GLU A 71 2.06 4.41 10.42
C GLU A 71 3.48 4.45 9.87
N ALA A 72 4.14 3.30 9.72
CA ALA A 72 5.47 3.21 9.11
C ALA A 72 5.45 3.63 7.65
N LEU A 73 4.43 3.20 6.88
CA LEU A 73 4.28 3.58 5.47
C LEU A 73 4.04 5.09 5.29
N GLN A 74 3.37 5.73 6.25
CA GLN A 74 3.15 7.18 6.22
C GLN A 74 4.45 7.99 6.30
N LEU A 75 5.56 7.42 6.80
CA LEU A 75 6.88 8.07 6.77
C LEU A 75 7.37 8.34 5.34
N CYS A 76 6.88 7.61 4.33
CA CYS A 76 7.17 7.91 2.93
C CYS A 76 6.81 9.35 2.56
N LYS A 77 5.71 9.90 3.11
CA LYS A 77 5.35 11.32 2.90
C LYS A 77 6.40 12.25 3.49
N THR A 78 6.88 11.96 4.70
CA THR A 78 7.90 12.77 5.38
C THR A 78 9.20 12.82 4.61
N TYR A 79 9.59 11.71 3.98
CA TYR A 79 10.84 11.60 3.22
C TYR A 79 10.67 11.85 1.72
N ASN A 80 9.48 12.25 1.25
CA ASN A 80 9.14 12.41 -0.16
C ASN A 80 9.47 11.17 -1.01
N LEU A 81 9.18 10.00 -0.46
CA LEU A 81 9.40 8.71 -1.10
C LEU A 81 8.10 8.19 -1.67
N VAL A 82 8.20 7.58 -2.84
CA VAL A 82 7.12 6.81 -3.44
C VAL A 82 7.21 5.37 -2.93
N PRO A 83 6.17 4.86 -2.23
CA PRO A 83 6.11 3.44 -1.86
C PRO A 83 5.90 2.57 -3.09
N SER A 84 6.43 1.33 -3.07
CA SER A 84 6.19 0.39 -4.17
C SER A 84 4.75 -0.14 -4.20
N ASN A 85 4.28 -0.54 -5.38
CA ASN A 85 2.97 -1.20 -5.50
C ASN A 85 2.93 -2.52 -4.73
N ALA A 86 4.07 -3.22 -4.63
CA ALA A 86 4.16 -4.49 -3.92
C ALA A 86 3.79 -4.36 -2.43
N VAL A 87 4.28 -3.33 -1.74
CA VAL A 87 3.91 -3.11 -0.32
C VAL A 87 2.45 -2.69 -0.16
N LEU A 88 1.92 -1.90 -1.09
CA LEU A 88 0.52 -1.47 -1.07
C LEU A 88 -0.43 -2.64 -1.32
N LEU A 89 -0.13 -3.51 -2.29
CA LEU A 89 -0.90 -4.71 -2.58
C LEU A 89 -0.84 -5.72 -1.42
N GLU A 90 0.33 -5.91 -0.80
CA GLU A 90 0.45 -6.77 0.38
C GLU A 90 -0.39 -6.22 1.55
N MET A 91 -0.41 -4.90 1.76
CA MET A 91 -1.26 -4.23 2.74
C MET A 91 -2.74 -4.49 2.46
N LEU A 92 -3.20 -4.31 1.21
CA LEU A 92 -4.59 -4.57 0.82
C LEU A 92 -4.97 -6.05 1.04
N GLU A 93 -4.09 -6.98 0.68
CA GLU A 93 -4.35 -8.40 0.88
C GLU A 93 -4.49 -8.78 2.36
N VAL A 94 -3.69 -8.18 3.24
CA VAL A 94 -3.81 -8.38 4.69
C VAL A 94 -5.09 -7.76 5.26
N LEU A 95 -5.44 -6.54 4.82
CA LEU A 95 -6.70 -5.90 5.20
C LEU A 95 -7.91 -6.73 4.76
N ARG A 96 -7.87 -7.28 3.54
CA ARG A 96 -8.91 -8.14 2.99
C ARG A 96 -9.11 -9.38 3.85
N LYS A 97 -8.03 -10.11 4.16
CA LYS A 97 -8.08 -11.29 5.03
C LYS A 97 -8.60 -10.97 6.42
N GLY A 98 -8.28 -9.78 6.94
CA GLY A 98 -8.74 -9.29 8.24
C GLY A 98 -10.13 -8.66 8.23
N GLY A 99 -10.78 -8.49 7.08
CA GLY A 99 -12.06 -7.78 6.94
C GLY A 99 -12.00 -6.29 7.35
N ARG A 100 -10.83 -5.66 7.25
CA ARG A 100 -10.58 -4.28 7.71
C ARG A 100 -10.76 -3.29 6.55
N VAL A 101 -11.96 -2.70 6.46
CA VAL A 101 -12.31 -1.70 5.42
C VAL A 101 -12.05 -0.26 5.86
N ASP A 102 -11.76 -0.02 7.14
CA ASP A 102 -11.56 1.30 7.73
C ASP A 102 -10.34 2.04 7.17
N LEU A 103 -9.32 1.30 6.74
CA LEU A 103 -8.08 1.87 6.21
C LEU A 103 -8.06 2.05 4.69
N LEU A 104 -9.09 1.60 3.96
CA LEU A 104 -9.11 1.67 2.49
C LEU A 104 -9.12 3.10 1.96
N VAL A 105 -10.02 3.95 2.45
CA VAL A 105 -10.08 5.35 2.02
C VAL A 105 -8.81 6.13 2.42
N PRO A 106 -8.26 5.97 3.64
CA PRO A 106 -6.94 6.50 3.98
C PRO A 106 -5.82 6.05 3.04
N ILE A 107 -5.76 4.77 2.67
CA ILE A 107 -4.75 4.23 1.74
C ILE A 107 -4.95 4.82 0.35
N ALA A 108 -6.17 4.84 -0.18
CA ALA A 108 -6.47 5.43 -1.48
C ALA A 108 -6.09 6.92 -1.53
N THR A 109 -6.42 7.67 -0.47
CA THR A 109 -6.02 9.08 -0.34
C THR A 109 -4.51 9.23 -0.31
N PHE A 110 -3.82 8.35 0.41
CA PHE A 110 -2.36 8.35 0.45
C PHE A 110 -1.74 8.04 -0.92
N VAL A 111 -2.25 7.04 -1.63
CA VAL A 111 -1.79 6.68 -2.98
C VAL A 111 -2.02 7.82 -3.97
N SER A 112 -3.18 8.48 -3.92
CA SER A 112 -3.49 9.60 -4.82
C SER A 112 -2.54 10.79 -4.62
N THR A 113 -2.00 11.01 -3.40
CA THR A 113 -1.03 12.10 -3.17
C THR A 113 0.30 11.93 -3.90
N PHE A 114 0.65 10.72 -4.35
CA PHE A 114 1.91 10.47 -5.05
C PHE A 114 1.75 10.35 -6.57
N GLY A 115 0.52 10.34 -7.10
CA GLY A 115 0.27 10.14 -8.53
C GLY A 115 0.91 8.86 -9.07
N LEU A 116 0.80 7.76 -8.31
CA LEU A 116 1.57 6.53 -8.55
C LEU A 116 1.28 5.91 -9.92
N SER A 117 2.34 5.41 -10.56
CA SER A 117 2.20 4.43 -11.63
C SER A 117 1.63 3.12 -11.05
N GLY A 118 0.56 2.59 -11.65
CA GLY A 118 -0.16 1.42 -11.14
C GLY A 118 -1.26 1.73 -10.12
N ILE A 119 -1.73 2.98 -10.06
CA ILE A 119 -2.98 3.34 -9.37
C ILE A 119 -4.18 2.48 -9.83
N GLU A 120 -4.16 2.03 -11.10
CA GLU A 120 -5.15 1.11 -11.68
C GLU A 120 -5.14 -0.26 -11.00
N GLU A 121 -3.96 -0.84 -10.81
CA GLU A 121 -3.78 -2.14 -10.14
C GLU A 121 -4.23 -2.06 -8.68
N ILE A 122 -3.84 -0.98 -7.99
CA ILE A 122 -4.26 -0.72 -6.61
C ILE A 122 -5.78 -0.50 -6.52
N GLY A 123 -6.35 0.27 -7.46
CA GLY A 123 -7.78 0.55 -7.54
C GLY A 123 -8.59 -0.72 -7.76
N ALA A 124 -8.21 -1.53 -8.74
CA ALA A 124 -8.84 -2.83 -9.01
C ALA A 124 -8.79 -3.75 -7.77
N ALA A 125 -7.64 -3.84 -7.09
CA ALA A 125 -7.51 -4.63 -5.87
C ALA A 125 -8.42 -4.13 -4.73
N MET A 126 -8.67 -2.82 -4.62
CA MET A 126 -9.61 -2.27 -3.64
C MET A 126 -11.07 -2.54 -4.01
N HIS A 127 -11.43 -2.43 -5.29
CA HIS A 127 -12.80 -2.63 -5.77
C HIS A 127 -13.22 -4.11 -5.75
N ASP A 128 -12.36 -5.00 -6.24
CA ASP A 128 -12.67 -6.43 -6.33
C ASP A 128 -12.45 -7.17 -5.01
N GLY A 129 -11.54 -6.66 -4.17
CA GLY A 129 -11.13 -7.31 -2.93
C GLY A 129 -12.08 -7.10 -1.75
N PHE A 130 -12.94 -6.08 -1.78
CA PHE A 130 -13.67 -5.63 -0.59
C PHE A 130 -15.15 -5.36 -0.85
N ASP A 131 -15.98 -5.65 0.14
CA ASP A 131 -17.38 -5.24 0.13
C ASP A 131 -17.49 -3.78 0.59
N LEU A 132 -17.48 -2.87 -0.38
CA LEU A 132 -17.47 -1.42 -0.15
C LEU A 132 -18.89 -0.86 -0.06
N SER A 133 -19.14 -0.02 0.94
CA SER A 133 -20.35 0.79 1.00
C SER A 133 -20.43 1.79 -0.17
N PRO A 134 -21.64 2.25 -0.56
CA PRO A 134 -21.79 3.24 -1.63
C PRO A 134 -20.97 4.52 -1.42
N ASN A 135 -20.91 5.01 -0.17
CA ASN A 135 -20.11 6.19 0.17
C ASN A 135 -18.61 5.95 0.00
N GLN A 136 -18.10 4.77 0.37
CA GLN A 136 -16.69 4.42 0.16
C GLN A 136 -16.36 4.32 -1.33
N LYS A 137 -17.24 3.71 -2.14
CA LYS A 137 -17.07 3.64 -3.60
C LYS A 137 -16.97 5.04 -4.22
N GLU A 138 -17.87 5.94 -3.84
CA GLU A 138 -17.84 7.33 -4.33
C GLU A 138 -16.53 8.05 -3.92
N GLN A 139 -16.04 7.82 -2.69
CA GLN A 139 -14.76 8.38 -2.25
C GLN A 139 -13.58 7.85 -3.06
N LEU A 140 -13.54 6.55 -3.34
CA LEU A 140 -12.50 5.94 -4.19
C LEU A 140 -12.55 6.47 -5.63
N GLN A 141 -13.75 6.64 -6.18
CA GLN A 141 -13.98 7.25 -7.50
C GLN A 141 -13.43 8.67 -7.58
N ARG A 142 -13.72 9.51 -6.59
CA ARG A 142 -13.18 10.88 -6.52
C ARG A 142 -11.66 10.93 -6.45
N LEU A 143 -11.04 9.89 -5.91
CA LEU A 143 -9.58 9.75 -5.81
C LEU A 143 -8.96 9.13 -7.08
N GLY A 144 -9.76 8.81 -8.10
CA GLY A 144 -9.29 8.22 -9.35
C GLY A 144 -8.95 6.73 -9.25
N MET A 145 -9.48 6.01 -8.25
CA MET A 145 -9.24 4.57 -8.05
C MET A 145 -10.15 3.66 -8.91
N ASP A 146 -11.01 4.24 -9.77
CA ASP A 146 -12.06 3.56 -10.53
C ASP A 146 -11.75 3.49 -12.03
N LEU A 147 -10.46 3.42 -12.43
CA LEU A 147 -10.04 3.51 -13.84
C LEU A 147 -10.41 2.30 -14.73
N LEU A 148 -11.40 1.51 -14.33
CA LEU A 148 -12.04 0.50 -15.19
C LEU A 148 -13.55 0.79 -15.33
N MET A 149 -13.88 1.90 -15.99
CA MET A 149 -15.19 2.01 -16.64
C MET A 149 -15.21 2.89 -17.92
N SER A 150 -14.06 3.30 -18.45
CA SER A 150 -14.00 3.97 -19.76
C SER A 150 -13.79 2.96 -20.87
N ASP A 151 -14.81 2.14 -21.15
CA ASP A 151 -15.14 1.67 -22.50
C ASP A 151 -16.47 0.89 -22.43
N ILE A 152 -17.34 1.10 -23.44
CA ILE A 152 -18.66 0.48 -23.64
C ILE A 152 -19.74 1.09 -22.71
N THR A 153 -20.52 2.12 -23.09
CA THR A 153 -21.53 2.14 -24.15
C THR A 153 -21.80 3.58 -24.61
N SER A 154 -21.54 3.88 -25.88
CA SER A 154 -22.29 4.92 -26.58
C SER A 154 -22.86 4.28 -27.82
N ASP A 155 -23.90 3.47 -27.62
CA ASP A 155 -24.80 3.01 -28.67
C ASP A 155 -25.51 4.25 -29.23
N SER A 156 -24.94 4.85 -30.27
CA SER A 156 -25.67 5.76 -31.14
C SER A 156 -26.02 4.99 -32.41
N ASN A 157 -27.05 4.14 -32.29
CA ASN A 157 -27.85 3.72 -33.43
C ASN A 157 -28.54 4.97 -33.96
N SER A 158 -28.06 5.51 -35.08
CA SER A 158 -28.81 6.50 -35.86
C SER A 158 -28.94 5.98 -37.28
N ASP A 159 -29.84 5.01 -37.43
CA ASP A 159 -30.49 4.72 -38.71
C ASP A 159 -31.27 5.97 -39.13
N SER A 160 -30.92 6.54 -40.28
CA SER A 160 -31.83 7.41 -41.04
C SER A 160 -31.46 7.33 -42.51
N ASP A 161 -32.04 6.31 -43.14
CA ASP A 161 -32.31 6.25 -44.57
C ASP A 161 -33.14 7.46 -44.99
N SER A 162 -32.67 8.17 -46.01
CA SER A 162 -33.54 8.97 -46.89
C SER A 162 -32.85 9.05 -48.25
N GLU A 163 -33.20 8.10 -49.10
CA GLU A 163 -33.06 8.20 -50.54
C GLU A 163 -33.80 9.46 -51.02
N SER A 164 -33.16 10.24 -51.87
CA SER A 164 -33.81 11.30 -52.64
C SER A 164 -33.08 11.43 -53.97
N ASP A 165 -33.53 10.62 -54.93
CA ASP A 165 -33.33 10.84 -56.36
C ASP A 165 -34.00 12.17 -56.73
N GLN A 166 -33.23 13.09 -57.33
CA GLN A 166 -33.78 14.19 -58.12
C GLN A 166 -32.91 14.45 -59.36
N ASP A 167 -33.62 14.59 -60.48
CA ASP A 167 -33.21 14.72 -61.89
C ASP A 167 -32.08 15.73 -62.20
#